data_AF-X1QNG3-F1
#
_entry.id   AF-X1QNG3-F1
#
_cell.length_a   1.000
_cell.length_b   1.000
_cell.length_c   1.000
_cell.angle_alpha   90.00
_cell.angle_beta   90.00
_cell.angle_gamma   90.00
#
_symmetry.space_group_name_H-M   'P 1'
#
loop_
_entity.id
_entity.type
_entity.pdbx_description
1 polymer ?
#
loop_
_entity_poly.entity_id
_entity_poly.type
_entity_poly.pdbx_seq_one_letter_code
_entity_poly.pdbx_strand_id
1 'polypeptide(L)'
;YGPRQALSNPYTGVAAIFSSRLMNDKPPIIFEDGNQARDFIHISDIVQACILAMDKSEGDYQVFNIGTGRKLTVLDVANVLGLKILAK
;
A
#
# COMPACT_ATOMS: atom_id res chain seq x y z
N TYR A 1 -2.32 1.59 2.37
CA TYR A 1 -2.86 2.15 1.10
C TYR A 1 -4.37 2.22 1.20
N GLY A 2 -5.05 2.97 0.32
CA GLY A 2 -6.51 2.97 0.25
C GLY A 2 -7.11 4.31 -0.19
N PRO A 3 -8.45 4.39 -0.26
CA PRO A 3 -9.16 5.61 -0.64
C PRO A 3 -8.76 6.82 0.20
N ARG A 4 -8.77 8.01 -0.42
CA ARG A 4 -8.38 9.31 0.17
C ARG A 4 -6.88 9.48 0.48
N GLN A 5 -6.04 8.50 0.19
CA GLN A 5 -4.59 8.70 0.22
C GLN A 5 -4.18 9.75 -0.83
N ALA A 6 -3.40 10.75 -0.43
CA ALA A 6 -2.94 11.79 -1.34
C ALA A 6 -2.08 11.22 -2.49
N LEU A 7 -2.46 11.54 -3.73
CA LEU A 7 -1.78 11.11 -4.97
C LEU A 7 -0.77 12.13 -5.49
N SER A 8 -0.78 13.36 -4.96
CA SER A 8 0.06 14.48 -5.40
C SER A 8 1.32 14.68 -4.54
N ASN A 9 1.43 14.00 -3.40
CA ASN A 9 2.59 14.11 -2.51
C ASN A 9 3.72 13.20 -3.01
N PRO A 10 4.93 13.73 -3.35
CA PRO A 10 6.05 12.91 -3.82
C PRO A 10 6.60 11.94 -2.76
N TYR A 11 6.29 12.15 -1.48
CA TYR A 11 6.66 11.26 -0.38
C TYR A 11 5.54 10.27 0.01
N THR A 12 4.49 10.13 -0.81
CA THR A 12 3.44 9.13 -0.59
C THR A 12 3.94 7.71 -0.88
N GLY A 13 3.20 6.71 -0.40
CA GLY A 13 3.54 5.31 -0.64
C GLY A 13 3.49 4.93 -2.13
N VAL A 14 4.31 3.95 -2.53
CA VAL A 14 4.49 3.53 -3.94
C VAL A 14 3.17 3.20 -4.65
N ALA A 15 2.19 2.61 -3.96
CA ALA A 15 0.87 2.32 -4.54
C ALA A 15 0.15 3.59 -5.02
N ALA A 16 0.25 4.70 -4.28
CA ALA A 16 -0.35 5.98 -4.65
C ALA A 16 0.43 6.65 -5.80
N ILE A 17 1.77 6.57 -5.79
CA ILE A 17 2.60 7.07 -6.91
C ILE A 17 2.25 6.33 -8.20
N PHE A 18 2.19 5.00 -8.17
CA PHE A 18 1.86 4.20 -9.36
C PHE A 18 0.44 4.46 -9.84
N SER A 19 -0.53 4.51 -8.93
CA SER A 19 -1.92 4.85 -9.28
C SER A 19 -2.02 6.23 -9.94
N SER A 20 -1.36 7.24 -9.36
CA SER A 20 -1.31 8.60 -9.92
C SER A 20 -0.75 8.62 -11.35
N ARG A 21 0.34 7.89 -11.59
CA ARG A 21 0.95 7.79 -12.92
C ARG A 21 0.04 7.08 -13.92
N LEU A 22 -0.53 5.94 -13.54
CA LEU A 22 -1.46 5.18 -14.38
C LEU A 22 -2.72 5.97 -14.73
N MET A 23 -3.25 6.76 -13.78
CA MET A 23 -4.37 7.68 -14.02
C MET A 23 -4.04 8.83 -14.98
N ASN A 24 -2.76 9.08 -15.25
CA ASN A 24 -2.26 10.10 -16.16
C ASN A 24 -1.58 9.47 -17.39
N ASP A 25 -1.93 8.24 -17.75
CA ASP A 25 -1.39 7.48 -18.89
C ASP A 25 0.14 7.36 -18.90
N LYS A 26 0.75 7.36 -17.71
CA LYS A 26 2.20 7.19 -17.52
C LYS A 26 2.49 5.84 -16.87
N PRO A 27 3.50 5.09 -17.35
CA PRO A 27 3.88 3.82 -16.73
C PRO A 27 4.47 4.04 -15.33
N PRO A 28 4.33 3.08 -14.39
CA PRO A 28 5.06 3.09 -13.12
C PRO A 28 6.57 3.29 -13.31
N ILE A 29 7.23 3.95 -12.36
CA ILE A 29 8.70 4.07 -12.32
C ILE A 29 9.21 3.25 -11.15
N ILE A 30 10.06 2.28 -11.45
CA ILE A 30 10.75 1.49 -10.44
C ILE A 30 12.17 2.06 -10.30
N PHE A 31 12.56 2.33 -9.07
CA PHE A 31 13.94 2.69 -8.73
C PHE A 31 14.69 1.43 -8.31
N GLU A 32 15.96 1.36 -8.70
CA GLU A 32 16.87 0.24 -8.45
C GLU A 32 16.32 -1.08 -9.04
N ASP A 33 16.27 -2.16 -8.25
CA ASP A 33 15.90 -3.50 -8.71
C ASP A 33 14.42 -3.86 -8.50
N GLY A 34 13.67 -3.06 -7.74
CA GLY A 34 12.26 -3.30 -7.45
C GLY A 34 11.98 -4.37 -6.40
N ASN A 35 13.01 -5.01 -5.82
CA ASN A 35 12.88 -6.11 -4.84
C ASN A 35 12.68 -5.65 -3.39
N GLN A 36 12.76 -4.35 -3.14
CA GLN A 36 12.44 -3.74 -1.87
C GLN A 36 11.02 -4.13 -1.45
N ALA A 37 10.91 -4.84 -0.34
CA ALA A 37 9.68 -5.47 0.10
C ALA A 37 9.08 -4.80 1.33
N ARG A 38 7.75 -4.74 1.38
CA ARG A 38 6.97 -4.21 2.50
C ARG A 38 5.72 -5.06 2.72
N ASP A 39 5.17 -4.95 3.92
CA ASP A 39 3.82 -5.42 4.22
C ASP A 39 2.83 -4.31 3.88
N PHE A 40 2.13 -4.47 2.76
CA PHE A 40 1.14 -3.49 2.32
C PHE A 40 -0.22 -3.81 2.97
N ILE A 41 -0.69 -2.90 3.80
CA ILE A 41 -1.98 -3.03 4.49
C ILE A 41 -3.01 -2.00 3.97
N HIS A 42 -4.26 -2.43 3.82
CA HIS A 42 -5.35 -1.56 3.41
C HIS A 42 -5.86 -0.73 4.59
N ILE A 43 -6.35 0.48 4.33
CA ILE A 43 -6.84 1.39 5.36
C ILE A 43 -8.01 0.80 6.18
N SER A 44 -8.83 -0.08 5.60
CA SER A 44 -9.92 -0.74 6.34
C SER A 44 -9.42 -1.56 7.51
N ASP A 45 -8.30 -2.28 7.34
CA ASP A 45 -7.77 -3.19 8.34
C ASP A 45 -7.15 -2.40 9.50
N ILE A 46 -6.51 -1.26 9.19
CA ILE A 46 -6.04 -0.31 10.19
C ILE A 46 -7.22 0.26 10.99
N VAL A 47 -8.29 0.69 10.30
CA VAL A 47 -9.49 1.23 10.98
C VAL A 47 -10.11 0.18 11.89
N GLN A 48 -10.23 -1.06 11.44
CA GLN A 48 -10.73 -2.17 12.26
C GLN A 48 -9.85 -2.39 13.50
N ALA A 49 -8.53 -2.42 13.34
CA ALA A 49 -7.61 -2.59 14.46
C ALA A 49 -7.70 -1.44 15.47
N CYS A 50 -7.84 -0.19 15.02
CA CYS A 50 -8.04 0.96 15.90
C CYS A 50 -9.36 0.86 16.68
N ILE A 51 -10.46 0.46 16.04
CA ILE A 51 -11.76 0.27 16.73
C ILE A 51 -11.63 -0.82 17.79
N LEU A 52 -11.05 -1.97 17.44
CA LEU A 52 -10.83 -3.07 18.39
C LEU A 52 -9.97 -2.65 19.58
N ALA A 53 -8.91 -1.88 19.35
CA ALA A 53 -8.04 -1.39 20.42
C ALA A 53 -8.75 -0.42 21.38
N MET A 54 -9.77 0.32 20.92
CA MET A 54 -10.58 1.21 21.78
C MET A 54 -11.69 0.44 22.51
N ASP A 55 -12.25 -0.59 21.89
CA ASP A 55 -13.43 -1.32 22.42
C ASP A 55 -13.06 -2.46 23.39
N LYS A 56 -11.80 -2.89 23.43
CA LYS A 56 -11.33 -4.05 24.17
C LYS A 56 -10.29 -3.66 25.21
N SER A 57 -10.56 -3.96 26.47
CA SER A 57 -9.60 -3.76 27.57
C SER A 57 -8.28 -4.52 27.38
N GLU A 58 -8.30 -5.59 26.58
CA GLU A 58 -7.13 -6.35 26.17
C GLU A 58 -6.15 -5.52 25.33
N GLY A 59 -6.61 -4.40 24.76
CA GLY A 59 -5.78 -3.43 24.04
C GLY A 59 -5.02 -2.47 24.97
N ASP A 60 -5.44 -2.33 26.22
CA ASP A 60 -4.90 -1.32 27.13
C ASP A 60 -3.43 -1.57 27.44
N TYR A 61 -2.62 -0.52 27.28
CA TYR A 61 -1.17 -0.53 27.52
C TYR A 61 -0.39 -1.57 26.69
N GLN A 62 -0.98 -2.09 25.61
CA GLN A 62 -0.36 -3.05 24.72
C GLN A 62 0.18 -2.40 23.43
N VAL A 63 1.10 -3.09 22.77
CA VAL A 63 1.64 -2.71 21.46
C VAL A 63 1.36 -3.83 20.47
N PHE A 64 0.73 -3.50 19.35
CA PHE A 64 0.42 -4.45 18.29
C PHE A 64 1.00 -3.99 16.96
N ASN A 65 1.60 -4.94 16.23
CA ASN A 65 1.89 -4.75 14.82
C ASN A 65 0.61 -4.98 14.02
N ILE A 66 0.27 -4.03 13.15
CA ILE A 66 -0.86 -4.14 12.24
C ILE A 66 -0.29 -4.30 10.82
N GLY A 67 -0.48 -5.49 10.26
CA GLY A 67 0.02 -5.87 8.96
C GLY A 67 -0.73 -7.09 8.44
N THR A 68 -0.48 -7.45 7.19
CA THR A 68 -1.05 -8.66 6.58
C THR A 68 -0.15 -9.89 6.81
N GLY A 69 1.09 -9.69 7.23
CA GLY A 69 2.14 -10.71 7.27
C GLY A 69 2.63 -11.14 5.89
N ARG A 70 2.13 -10.51 4.81
CA ARG A 70 2.47 -10.86 3.43
C ARG A 70 3.53 -9.92 2.89
N LYS A 71 4.63 -10.50 2.43
CA LYS A 71 5.69 -9.79 1.73
C LYS A 71 5.24 -9.45 0.31
N LEU A 72 5.24 -8.18 -0.05
CA LEU A 72 5.12 -7.72 -1.44
C LEU A 72 6.28 -6.79 -1.79
N THR A 73 6.86 -6.99 -2.96
CA THR A 73 7.90 -6.13 -3.53
C THR A 73 7.29 -4.95 -4.29
N VAL A 74 8.10 -3.94 -4.60
CA VAL A 74 7.68 -2.84 -5.49
C VAL A 74 7.33 -3.38 -6.87
N LEU A 75 8.05 -4.38 -7.37
CA LEU A 75 7.73 -5.05 -8.63
C LEU A 75 6.38 -5.75 -8.59
N ASP A 76 6.03 -6.42 -7.48
CA ASP A 76 4.71 -7.04 -7.32
C ASP A 76 3.60 -5.99 -7.42
N VAL A 77 3.77 -4.84 -6.75
CA VAL A 77 2.79 -3.74 -6.81
C VAL A 77 2.68 -3.18 -8.23
N ALA A 78 3.80 -2.99 -8.93
CA ALA A 78 3.81 -2.55 -10.32
C ALA A 78 3.06 -3.52 -11.23
N ASN A 79 3.24 -4.83 -11.05
CA ASN A 79 2.57 -5.85 -11.83
C ASN A 79 1.06 -5.87 -11.54
N VAL A 80 0.65 -5.84 -10.27
CA VAL A 80 -0.77 -5.86 -9.89
C VAL A 80 -1.53 -4.64 -10.43
N LEU A 81 -0.92 -3.45 -10.35
CA LEU A 81 -1.54 -2.21 -10.85
C LEU A 81 -1.41 -2.04 -12.37
N GLY A 82 -0.28 -2.49 -12.91
CA GLY A 82 0.16 -2.28 -14.29
C GLY A 82 -0.25 -3.38 -15.26
N LEU A 83 -0.96 -4.43 -14.83
CA LEU A 83 -1.51 -5.51 -15.69
C LEU A 83 -2.65 -5.04 -16.64
N LYS A 84 -2.47 -3.88 -17.26
CA LYS A 84 -2.56 -3.72 -18.72
C LYS A 84 -1.14 -3.58 -19.27
N ILE A 85 -0.34 -4.65 -19.17
CA ILE A 85 0.74 -4.82 -20.15
C ILE A 85 0.00 -5.07 -21.45
N LEU A 86 -0.02 -4.05 -22.31
CA LEU A 86 -0.53 -4.15 -23.67
C LEU A 86 0.13 -5.36 -24.33
N ALA A 87 -0.62 -6.45 -24.48
CA ALA A 87 -0.37 -7.38 -25.56
C ALA A 87 -0.86 -6.70 -26.85
N LYS A 88 -0.04 -5.78 -27.37
CA LYS A 88 0.10 -5.39 -28.78
C LYS A 88 1.20 -4.35 -28.92
#